data_AF-A0A9E0W175-F1
#
_entry.id   AF-A0A9E0W175-F1
#
_cell.length_a   1.000
_cell.length_b   1.000
_cell.length_c   1.000
_cell.angle_alpha   90.00
_cell.angle_beta   90.00
_cell.angle_gamma   90.00
#
_symmetry.space_group_name_H-M   'P 1'
#
loop_
_entity.id
_entity.type
_entity.pdbx_description
1 polymer ?
#
loop_
_entity_poly.entity_id
_entity_poly.type
_entity_poly.pdbx_seq_one_letter_code
_entity_poly.pdbx_strand_id
1 'polypeptide(L)'
;AGGLGLILRRRVGFFQSFQGERAVEGLITGIMAVVVVGLMSAVGPALLTASPALWNTLILVCGLNFGAQILVFLAMHRFGRAEAAPALAIIAGNRNLALFLGALPVDTASDLLLFIGCYQVPMYITPLVMGPLMRVLHARGSHVER
;
A
#
# COMPACT_ATOMS: atom_id res chain seq x y z
N ALA A 1 -8.87 12.64 13.39
CA ALA A 1 -8.28 11.45 14.02
C ALA A 1 -6.80 11.64 14.41
N GLY A 2 -5.89 11.93 13.47
CA GLY A 2 -4.44 11.99 13.74
C GLY A 2 -4.00 12.96 14.86
N GLY A 3 -4.57 14.17 14.92
CA GLY A 3 -4.22 15.15 15.95
C GLY A 3 -4.55 14.71 17.38
N LEU A 4 -5.67 14.01 17.57
CA LEU A 4 -6.06 13.47 18.88
C LEU A 4 -5.07 12.39 19.33
N GLY A 5 -4.62 11.54 18.41
CA GLY A 5 -3.60 10.52 18.67
C GLY A 5 -2.26 11.10 19.10
N LEU A 6 -1.82 12.20 18.48
CA LEU A 6 -0.59 12.91 18.88
C LEU A 6 -0.69 13.50 20.29
N ILE A 7 -1.87 14.03 20.65
CA ILE A 7 -2.13 14.56 21.99
C ILE A 7 -2.11 13.44 23.02
N LEU A 8 -2.79 12.31 22.75
CA LEU A 8 -2.82 11.13 23.62
C LEU A 8 -1.41 10.54 23.82
N ARG A 9 -0.61 10.38 22.76
CA ARG A 9 0.78 9.89 22.87
C ARG A 9 1.64 10.82 23.73
N ARG A 10 1.44 12.14 23.65
CA ARG A 10 2.18 13.11 24.46
C ARG A 10 1.74 13.15 25.93
N ARG A 11 0.45 12.91 26.21
CA ARG A 11 -0.14 13.06 27.55
C ARG A 11 -0.11 11.79 28.40
N VAL A 12 -0.10 10.61 27.78
CA VAL A 12 -0.21 9.33 28.49
C VAL A 12 1.12 8.57 28.38
N GLY A 13 1.83 8.47 29.51
CA GLY A 13 3.15 7.82 29.57
C GLY A 13 3.16 6.35 29.14
N PHE A 14 2.02 5.65 29.25
CA PHE A 14 1.88 4.27 28.75
C PHE A 14 2.17 4.14 27.26
N PHE A 15 1.67 5.06 26.41
CA PHE A 15 1.92 5.04 24.96
C PHE A 15 3.33 5.50 24.56
N GLN A 16 4.14 5.95 25.53
CA GLN A 16 5.55 6.25 25.34
C GLN A 16 6.43 5.06 25.75
N SER A 17 5.86 4.05 26.40
CA SER A 17 6.54 2.82 26.76
C SER A 17 6.54 1.82 25.59
N PHE A 18 7.56 0.96 25.52
CA PHE A 18 7.65 -0.14 24.55
C PHE A 18 6.42 -1.06 24.58
N GLN A 19 5.83 -1.30 25.76
CA GLN A 19 4.65 -2.15 25.89
C GLN A 19 3.41 -1.50 25.27
N GLY A 20 3.23 -0.20 25.48
CA GLY A 20 2.11 0.55 24.89
C GLY A 20 2.23 0.69 23.37
N GLU A 21 3.43 0.94 22.84
CA GLU A 21 3.68 0.97 21.39
C GLU A 21 3.34 -0.38 20.74
N ARG A 22 3.85 -1.48 21.32
CA ARG A 22 3.61 -2.83 20.81
C ARG A 22 2.15 -3.26 20.89
N ALA A 23 1.42 -2.84 21.94
CA ALA A 23 -0.01 -3.09 22.06
C ALA A 23 -0.81 -2.36 20.98
N VAL A 24 -0.44 -1.11 20.67
CA VAL A 24 -1.07 -0.32 19.60
C VAL A 24 -0.77 -0.92 18.23
N GLU A 25 0.46 -1.34 17.97
CA GLU A 25 0.83 -2.05 16.74
C GLU A 25 0.02 -3.34 16.55
N GLY A 26 -0.12 -4.14 17.61
CA GLY A 26 -0.93 -5.36 17.60
C GLY A 26 -2.41 -5.07 17.31
N LEU A 27 -2.97 -4.04 17.95
CA LEU A 27 -4.35 -3.61 17.72
C LEU A 27 -4.58 -3.16 16.27
N ILE A 28 -3.68 -2.32 15.73
CA ILE A 28 -3.75 -1.86 14.34
C ILE A 28 -3.67 -3.05 13.39
N THR A 29 -2.76 -3.98 13.63
CA THR A 29 -2.59 -5.19 12.82
C THR A 29 -3.86 -6.04 12.83
N GLY A 30 -4.47 -6.25 14.01
CA GLY A 30 -5.73 -6.99 14.15
C GLY A 30 -6.88 -6.32 13.40
N ILE A 31 -7.04 -5.01 13.54
CA ILE A 31 -8.05 -4.24 12.80
C ILE A 31 -7.82 -4.36 11.29
N MET A 32 -6.57 -4.23 10.84
CA MET A 32 -6.24 -4.37 9.42
C MET A 32 -6.54 -5.77 8.91
N ALA A 33 -6.27 -6.82 9.67
CA ALA A 33 -6.62 -8.18 9.29
C ALA A 33 -8.13 -8.35 9.06
N VAL A 34 -8.97 -7.80 9.95
CA VAL A 34 -10.44 -7.82 9.78
C VAL A 34 -10.87 -7.07 8.51
N VAL A 35 -10.31 -5.89 8.27
CA VAL A 35 -10.61 -5.09 7.07
C VAL A 35 -10.21 -5.84 5.80
N VAL A 36 -9.02 -6.43 5.77
CA VAL A 36 -8.49 -7.21 4.65
C VAL A 36 -9.41 -8.38 4.33
N VAL A 37 -9.83 -9.15 5.34
CA VAL A 37 -10.77 -10.27 5.18
C VAL A 37 -12.11 -9.78 4.65
N GLY A 38 -12.64 -8.67 5.17
CA GLY A 38 -13.88 -8.08 4.69
C GLY A 38 -13.82 -7.66 3.21
N LEU A 39 -12.73 -7.02 2.79
CA LEU A 39 -12.49 -6.62 1.41
C LEU A 39 -12.37 -7.82 0.45
N MET A 40 -11.87 -8.95 0.93
CA MET A 40 -11.78 -10.19 0.16
C MET A 40 -13.15 -10.84 -0.10
N SER A 41 -14.22 -10.38 0.57
CA SER A 41 -15.58 -10.90 0.35
C SER A 41 -16.07 -10.72 -1.09
N ALA A 42 -15.59 -9.70 -1.82
CA ALA A 42 -15.91 -9.51 -3.24
C ALA A 42 -14.95 -10.29 -4.15
N VAL A 43 -13.70 -10.48 -3.72
CA VAL A 43 -12.65 -11.17 -4.49
C VAL A 43 -12.87 -12.69 -4.51
N GLY A 44 -13.29 -13.28 -3.38
CA GLY A 44 -13.52 -14.72 -3.26
C GLY A 44 -14.53 -15.27 -4.27
N PRO A 45 -15.76 -14.71 -4.36
CA PRO A 45 -16.74 -15.11 -5.37
C PRO A 45 -16.25 -14.90 -6.81
N ALA A 46 -15.56 -13.78 -7.09
CA ALA A 46 -15.00 -13.51 -8.40
C ALA A 46 -13.93 -14.52 -8.82
N LEU A 47 -13.15 -15.04 -7.85
CA LEU A 47 -12.16 -16.10 -8.06
C LEU A 47 -12.83 -17.45 -8.31
N LEU A 48 -13.83 -17.81 -7.51
CA LEU A 48 -14.56 -19.08 -7.64
C LEU A 48 -15.35 -19.20 -8.95
N THR A 49 -15.85 -18.06 -9.46
CA THR A 49 -16.59 -17.98 -10.72
C THR A 49 -15.69 -17.76 -11.94
N ALA A 50 -14.37 -17.74 -11.76
CA ALA A 50 -13.38 -17.47 -12.81
C ALA A 50 -13.71 -16.23 -13.65
N SER A 51 -14.21 -15.17 -13.00
CA SER A 51 -14.69 -13.98 -13.69
C SER A 51 -13.55 -13.31 -14.48
N PRO A 52 -13.73 -13.04 -15.78
CA PRO A 52 -12.73 -12.29 -16.56
C PRO A 52 -12.43 -10.90 -15.98
N ALA A 53 -13.43 -10.30 -15.29
CA ALA A 53 -13.28 -9.01 -14.63
C ALA A 53 -12.21 -9.04 -13.53
N LEU A 54 -12.01 -10.17 -12.85
CA LEU A 54 -10.98 -10.33 -11.83
C LEU A 54 -9.59 -10.13 -12.43
N TRP A 55 -9.29 -10.82 -13.54
CA TRP A 55 -7.99 -10.76 -14.20
C TRP A 55 -7.70 -9.38 -14.79
N ASN A 56 -8.70 -8.78 -15.45
CA ASN A 56 -8.58 -7.42 -15.98
C ASN A 56 -8.30 -6.41 -14.86
N THR A 57 -9.03 -6.53 -13.74
CA THR A 57 -8.83 -5.69 -12.56
C THR A 57 -7.45 -5.91 -11.95
N LEU A 58 -7.00 -7.16 -11.83
CA LEU A 58 -5.69 -7.51 -11.27
C LEU A 58 -4.54 -6.93 -12.10
N ILE A 59 -4.60 -7.05 -13.42
CA ILE A 59 -3.62 -6.46 -14.34
C ILE A 59 -3.61 -4.94 -14.18
N LEU A 60 -4.80 -4.32 -14.15
CA LEU A 60 -4.93 -2.88 -13.99
C LEU A 60 -4.32 -2.40 -12.66
N VAL A 61 -4.68 -3.01 -11.52
CA VAL A 61 -4.16 -2.59 -10.21
C VAL A 61 -2.65 -2.83 -10.09
N CYS A 62 -2.12 -3.92 -10.64
CA CYS A 62 -0.68 -4.18 -10.69
C CYS A 62 0.04 -3.12 -11.52
N GLY A 63 -0.51 -2.78 -12.70
CA GLY A 63 0.03 -1.73 -13.57
C GLY A 63 0.01 -0.36 -12.90
N LEU A 64 -1.09 0.01 -12.27
CA LEU A 64 -1.22 1.28 -11.54
C LEU A 64 -0.27 1.34 -10.33
N ASN A 65 -0.21 0.25 -9.54
CA ASN A 65 0.62 0.19 -8.34
C ASN A 65 2.11 0.23 -8.71
N PHE A 66 2.61 -0.75 -9.46
CA PHE A 66 4.03 -0.80 -9.82
C PHE A 66 4.44 0.33 -10.76
N GLY A 67 3.56 0.73 -11.68
CA GLY A 67 3.80 1.87 -12.56
C GLY A 67 4.04 3.15 -11.76
N ALA A 68 3.21 3.45 -10.76
CA ALA A 68 3.43 4.61 -9.89
C ALA A 68 4.76 4.52 -9.12
N GLN A 69 5.10 3.34 -8.58
CA GLN A 69 6.38 3.15 -7.88
C GLN A 69 7.58 3.38 -8.81
N ILE A 70 7.55 2.81 -10.02
CA ILE A 70 8.63 2.94 -11.00
C ILE A 70 8.77 4.41 -11.45
N LEU A 71 7.66 5.07 -11.77
CA LEU A 71 7.67 6.48 -12.19
C LEU A 71 8.29 7.39 -11.12
N VAL A 72 7.88 7.23 -9.86
CA VAL A 72 8.43 8.03 -8.75
C VAL A 72 9.90 7.69 -8.50
N PHE A 73 10.26 6.40 -8.56
CA PHE A 73 11.65 5.98 -8.40
C PHE A 73 12.56 6.63 -9.45
N LEU A 74 12.18 6.57 -10.73
CA LEU A 74 12.92 7.15 -11.83
C LEU A 74 12.97 8.68 -11.76
N ALA A 75 11.85 9.32 -11.42
CA ALA A 75 11.79 10.77 -11.24
C ALA A 75 12.76 11.23 -10.14
N MET A 76 12.78 10.55 -8.99
CA MET A 76 13.68 10.89 -7.88
C MET A 76 15.16 10.73 -8.25
N HIS A 77 15.52 9.70 -9.03
CA HIS A 77 16.87 9.58 -9.58
C HIS A 77 17.19 10.72 -10.55
N ARG A 78 16.26 11.06 -11.44
CA ARG A 78 16.44 12.13 -12.44
C ARG A 78 16.65 13.53 -11.82
N PHE A 79 16.07 13.76 -10.64
CA PHE A 79 16.19 15.01 -9.87
C PHE A 79 17.30 14.99 -8.81
N GLY A 80 18.20 13.99 -8.81
CA GLY A 80 19.34 13.93 -7.87
C GLY A 80 18.96 13.60 -6.43
N ARG A 81 17.80 12.98 -6.20
CA ARG A 81 17.28 12.57 -4.88
C ARG A 81 17.26 11.04 -4.74
N ALA A 82 18.30 10.38 -5.24
CA ALA A 82 18.38 8.91 -5.31
C ALA A 82 18.20 8.24 -3.93
N GLU A 83 18.74 8.84 -2.87
CA GLU A 83 18.61 8.35 -1.48
C GLU A 83 17.15 8.22 -1.02
N ALA A 84 16.28 9.15 -1.40
CA ALA A 84 14.87 9.14 -1.03
C ALA A 84 13.98 8.32 -2.00
N ALA A 85 14.54 7.90 -3.14
CA ALA A 85 13.76 7.30 -4.22
C ALA A 85 13.05 6.00 -3.83
N PRO A 86 13.67 5.02 -3.14
CA PRO A 86 12.99 3.79 -2.77
C PRO A 86 11.79 4.03 -1.83
N ALA A 87 11.98 4.88 -0.82
CA ALA A 87 10.94 5.19 0.15
C ALA A 87 9.75 5.91 -0.50
N LEU A 88 10.01 6.94 -1.30
CA LEU A 88 8.97 7.71 -1.98
C LEU A 88 8.23 6.88 -3.02
N ALA A 89 8.93 6.00 -3.73
CA ALA A 89 8.33 5.07 -4.68
C ALA A 89 7.34 4.13 -4.00
N ILE A 90 7.75 3.47 -2.91
CA ILE A 90 6.87 2.56 -2.14
C ILE A 90 5.63 3.30 -1.62
N ILE A 91 5.79 4.52 -1.10
CA ILE A 91 4.67 5.34 -0.58
C ILE A 91 3.69 5.72 -1.70
N ALA A 92 4.21 6.03 -2.90
CA ALA A 92 3.38 6.39 -4.04
C ALA A 92 2.51 5.21 -4.52
N GLY A 93 3.09 4.01 -4.55
CA GLY A 93 2.38 2.81 -5.00
C GLY A 93 1.50 2.15 -3.95
N ASN A 94 1.82 2.24 -2.65
CA ASN A 94 1.10 1.53 -1.58
C ASN A 94 0.17 2.46 -0.80
N ARG A 95 -0.85 2.98 -1.49
CA ARG A 95 -1.87 3.83 -0.86
C ARG A 95 -2.93 2.99 -0.16
N ASN A 96 -3.47 3.49 0.95
CA ASN A 96 -4.58 2.82 1.63
C ASN A 96 -5.91 3.14 0.92
N LEU A 97 -6.31 2.29 -0.03
CA LEU A 97 -7.58 2.46 -0.75
C LEU A 97 -8.82 2.15 0.10
N ALA A 98 -8.69 1.46 1.24
CA ALA A 98 -9.82 1.20 2.12
C ALA A 98 -10.41 2.50 2.70
N LEU A 99 -9.63 3.58 2.75
CA LEU A 99 -10.12 4.90 3.12
C LEU A 99 -11.25 5.41 2.21
N PHE A 100 -11.31 4.97 0.95
CA PHE A 100 -12.39 5.34 0.03
C PHE A 100 -13.75 4.77 0.47
N LEU A 101 -13.79 3.63 1.15
CA LEU A 101 -15.05 3.06 1.66
C LEU A 101 -15.72 3.94 2.72
N GLY A 102 -14.94 4.74 3.45
CA GLY A 102 -15.47 5.71 4.42
C GLY A 102 -15.75 7.09 3.82
N ALA A 103 -15.28 7.36 2.60
CA ALA A 103 -15.35 8.68 1.96
C ALA A 103 -16.36 8.76 0.81
N LEU A 104 -16.68 7.63 0.18
CA LEU A 104 -17.62 7.53 -0.93
C LEU A 104 -19.03 7.14 -0.44
N PRO A 105 -20.08 7.47 -1.23
CA PRO A 105 -21.41 6.89 -1.04
C PRO A 105 -21.35 5.35 -1.10
N VAL A 106 -22.25 4.70 -0.38
CA VAL A 106 -22.27 3.22 -0.24
C VAL A 106 -22.38 2.51 -1.59
N ASP A 107 -23.16 3.06 -2.52
CA ASP A 107 -23.32 2.46 -3.86
C ASP A 107 -22.01 2.48 -4.64
N THR A 108 -21.32 3.63 -4.67
CA THR A 108 -20.02 3.76 -5.35
C THR A 108 -18.92 2.95 -4.66
N ALA A 109 -18.95 2.86 -3.34
CA ALA A 109 -18.00 2.05 -2.57
C ALA A 109 -18.15 0.56 -2.91
N SER A 110 -19.39 0.09 -3.03
CA SER A 110 -19.73 -1.28 -3.41
C SER A 110 -19.19 -1.65 -4.79
N ASP A 111 -19.33 -0.76 -5.78
CA ASP A 111 -18.83 -0.98 -7.14
C ASP A 111 -17.30 -1.10 -7.21
N LEU A 112 -16.60 -0.44 -6.29
CA LEU A 112 -15.14 -0.45 -6.21
C LEU A 112 -14.58 -1.57 -5.32
N LEU A 113 -15.42 -2.37 -4.64
CA LEU A 113 -14.94 -3.40 -3.70
C LEU A 113 -14.00 -4.40 -4.36
N LEU A 114 -14.31 -4.86 -5.58
CA LEU A 114 -13.42 -5.78 -6.32
C LEU A 114 -12.07 -5.12 -6.61
N PHE A 115 -12.08 -3.86 -7.05
CA PHE A 115 -10.85 -3.10 -7.32
C PHE A 115 -10.01 -2.91 -6.05
N ILE A 116 -10.63 -2.47 -4.95
CA ILE A 116 -9.97 -2.25 -3.67
C ILE A 116 -9.43 -3.58 -3.11
N GLY A 117 -10.20 -4.65 -3.24
CA GLY A 117 -9.79 -6.01 -2.89
C GLY A 117 -8.56 -6.45 -3.67
N CYS A 118 -8.63 -6.42 -5.01
CA CYS A 118 -7.53 -6.82 -5.88
C CYS A 118 -6.27 -5.98 -5.69
N TYR A 119 -6.40 -4.69 -5.38
CA TYR A 119 -5.27 -3.79 -5.16
C TYR A 119 -4.38 -4.20 -3.96
N GLN A 120 -4.92 -5.00 -3.03
CA GLN A 120 -4.10 -5.53 -1.94
C GLN A 120 -3.03 -6.52 -2.42
N VAL A 121 -3.28 -7.21 -3.55
CA VAL A 121 -2.32 -8.18 -4.10
C VAL A 121 -0.98 -7.52 -4.46
N PRO A 122 -0.91 -6.50 -5.34
CA PRO A 122 0.35 -5.82 -5.64
C PRO A 122 0.96 -5.16 -4.40
N MET A 123 0.14 -4.71 -3.44
CA MET A 123 0.62 -4.11 -2.19
C MET A 123 1.44 -5.09 -1.35
N TYR A 124 0.95 -6.32 -1.15
CA TYR A 124 1.65 -7.33 -0.36
C TYR A 124 2.89 -7.91 -1.05
N ILE A 125 2.89 -7.99 -2.39
CA ILE A 125 4.03 -8.53 -3.15
C ILE A 125 5.06 -7.45 -3.52
N THR A 126 4.77 -6.16 -3.29
CA THR A 126 5.71 -5.05 -3.55
C THR A 126 7.13 -5.31 -3.05
N PRO A 127 7.38 -5.69 -1.77
CA PRO A 127 8.76 -5.92 -1.31
C PRO A 127 9.47 -7.04 -2.07
N LEU A 128 8.74 -8.05 -2.54
CA LEU A 128 9.29 -9.16 -3.32
C LEU A 128 9.62 -8.78 -4.76
N VAL A 129 8.80 -7.92 -5.38
CA VAL A 129 8.95 -7.52 -6.79
C VAL A 129 9.84 -6.27 -6.93
N MET A 130 9.48 -5.21 -6.24
CA MET A 130 10.13 -3.90 -6.36
C MET A 130 11.44 -3.83 -5.60
N GLY A 131 11.59 -4.55 -4.49
CA GLY A 131 12.84 -4.57 -3.71
C GLY A 131 14.07 -5.00 -4.52
N PRO A 132 14.02 -6.14 -5.24
CA PRO A 132 15.08 -6.53 -6.17
C PRO A 132 15.21 -5.59 -7.37
N LEU A 133 14.08 -5.15 -7.95
CA LEU A 133 14.08 -4.28 -9.13
C LEU A 133 14.78 -2.94 -8.85
N MET A 134 14.44 -2.27 -7.74
CA MET A 134 15.04 -1.00 -7.34
C MET A 134 16.54 -1.15 -7.07
N ARG A 135 16.99 -2.27 -6.47
CA ARG A 135 18.42 -2.56 -6.28
C ARG A 135 19.16 -2.67 -7.61
N VAL A 136 18.59 -3.39 -8.58
CA VAL A 136 19.18 -3.53 -9.92
C VAL A 136 19.25 -2.19 -10.64
N LEU A 137 18.17 -1.39 -10.59
CA LEU A 137 18.11 -0.09 -11.23
C LEU A 137 19.10 0.90 -10.61
N HIS A 138 19.24 0.90 -9.29
CA HIS A 138 20.19 1.74 -8.58
C HIS A 138 21.65 1.38 -8.91
N ALA A 139 21.98 0.08 -8.95
CA ALA A 139 23.31 -0.39 -9.36
C ALA A 139 23.67 0.07 -10.78
N ARG A 140 22.72 0.04 -11.72
CA ARG A 140 22.93 0.51 -13.11
C ARG A 140 23.13 2.02 -13.20
N GLY A 141 22.45 2.82 -12.38
CA GLY A 141 22.62 4.28 -12.34
C GLY A 141 24.01 4.69 -11.88
N SER A 142 24.55 4.01 -10.85
CA SER A 142 25.88 4.30 -10.29
C SER A 142 27.07 4.03 -11.23
N HIS A 143 26.86 3.25 -12.30
CA HIS A 143 27.88 2.96 -13.32
C HIS A 143 27.93 4.00 -14.45
N VAL A 144 26.90 4.85 -14.59
CA VAL A 144 26.84 5.89 -15.63
C VAL A 144 27.38 7.23 -15.13
N GLU A 145 27.45 7.43 -13.81
CA GLU A 145 27.97 8.65 -13.18
C GLU A 145 29.48 8.61 -12.81
N ARG A 146 30.21 7.53 -13.17
CA ARG A 146 31.68 7.48 -13.10
C ARG A 146 32.29 7.57 -14.49
#